data_AF-A0A3M1JAQ1-F1
#
_entry.id   AF-A0A3M1JAQ1-F1
#
_cell.length_a   1.000
_cell.length_b   1.000
_cell.length_c   1.000
_cell.angle_alpha   90.00
_cell.angle_beta   90.00
_cell.angle_gamma   90.00
#
_symmetry.space_group_name_H-M   'P 1'
#
loop_
_entity.id
_entity.type
_entity.pdbx_description
1 polymer ?
#
loop_
_entity_poly.entity_id
_entity_poly.type
_entity_poly.pdbx_seq_one_letter_code
_entity_poly.pdbx_strand_id
1 'polypeptide(L)' 'MKTSYQSCALSRLALAFLWLGLALAMPPALHAQEVSSAFGGLADNSNQPIDIESDSLEVLDAKNIAIFRGN' A
#
# COMPACT_ATOMS: atom_id res chain seq x y z
N MET A 1 11.59 49.29 -29.65
CA MET A 1 11.17 48.69 -28.36
C MET A 1 10.25 47.49 -28.66
N LYS A 2 10.81 46.28 -28.81
CA LYS A 2 10.04 45.04 -29.01
C LYS A 2 10.82 43.88 -28.39
N THR A 3 10.70 43.66 -27.08
CA THR A 3 11.12 42.41 -26.41
C THR A 3 10.73 42.48 -24.92
N SER A 4 9.51 42.10 -24.56
CA SER A 4 9.16 41.84 -23.15
C SER A 4 8.01 40.85 -22.94
N TYR A 5 7.25 40.49 -23.98
CA TYR A 5 6.11 39.56 -23.83
C TYR A 5 6.45 38.07 -24.03
N GLN A 6 7.62 37.73 -24.60
CA GLN A 6 7.93 36.32 -24.93
C GLN A 6 8.45 35.49 -23.74
N SER A 7 8.93 36.12 -22.67
CA SER A 7 9.59 35.41 -21.55
C SER A 7 8.62 34.70 -20.60
N CYS A 8 7.41 35.21 -20.43
CA CYS A 8 6.44 34.65 -19.47
C CYS A 8 5.75 33.37 -19.99
N ALA A 9 5.57 33.25 -21.31
CA ALA A 9 4.93 32.09 -21.94
C ALA A 9 5.84 30.86 -22.00
N LEU A 10 7.15 31.05 -22.25
CA LEU A 10 8.11 29.94 -22.25
C LEU A 10 8.33 29.35 -20.85
N SER A 11 8.28 30.18 -19.80
CA SER A 11 8.48 29.73 -18.41
C SER A 11 7.38 28.77 -17.94
N ARG A 12 6.13 28.99 -18.37
CA ARG A 12 4.99 28.12 -18.03
C ARG A 12 5.05 26.77 -18.74
N LEU A 13 5.56 26.75 -19.97
CA LEU A 13 5.70 25.52 -20.75
C LEU A 13 6.81 24.63 -20.18
N ALA A 14 7.91 25.22 -19.73
CA ALA A 14 9.01 24.50 -19.08
C ALA A 14 8.58 23.81 -17.76
N LEU A 15 7.72 24.47 -16.96
CA LEU A 15 7.16 23.85 -15.76
C LEU A 15 6.26 22.66 -16.10
N ALA A 16 5.44 22.75 -17.14
CA ALA A 16 4.56 21.66 -17.55
C ALA A 16 5.34 20.40 -17.97
N PHE A 17 6.47 20.57 -18.66
CA PHE A 17 7.35 19.45 -19.01
C PHE A 17 8.08 18.86 -17.81
N LEU A 18 8.44 19.68 -16.81
CA LEU A 18 9.05 19.21 -15.57
C LEU A 18 8.09 18.32 -14.75
N TRP A 19 6.81 18.70 -14.66
CA TRP A 19 5.79 17.89 -14.00
C TRP A 19 5.50 16.57 -14.74
N LEU A 20 5.52 16.59 -16.07
CA LEU A 20 5.32 15.39 -16.88
C LEU A 20 6.48 14.40 -16.75
N GLY A 21 7.72 14.90 -16.66
CA GLY A 21 8.90 14.06 -16.42
C GLY A 21 8.92 13.40 -15.04
N LEU A 22 8.42 14.09 -14.01
CA LEU A 22 8.39 13.55 -12.65
C LEU A 22 7.37 12.40 -12.47
N ALA A 23 6.25 12.45 -13.20
CA ALA A 23 5.25 11.38 -13.17
C ALA A 23 5.76 10.06 -13.78
N LEU A 24 6.66 10.14 -14.76
CA LEU A 24 7.27 8.96 -15.41
C LEU A 24 8.43 8.35 -14.62
N ALA A 25 8.98 9.08 -13.65
CA ALA A 25 10.08 8.62 -12.80
C ALA A 25 9.60 7.89 -11.53
N MET A 26 8.28 7.78 -11.31
CA MET A 26 7.77 7.00 -10.19
C MET A 26 7.97 5.51 -10.46
N PRO A 27 8.74 4.79 -9.62
CA PRO A 27 8.79 3.34 -9.71
C PRO A 27 7.37 2.79 -9.54
N PRO A 28 7.00 1.70 -10.26
CA PRO A 28 5.72 1.06 -10.04
C PRO A 28 5.61 0.72 -8.56
N ALA A 29 4.50 1.13 -7.93
CA ALA A 29 4.21 0.80 -6.55
C ALA A 29 4.37 -0.73 -6.39
N LEU A 30 5.41 -1.14 -5.66
CA LEU A 30 5.69 -2.55 -5.44
C LEU A 30 4.45 -3.16 -4.79
N HIS A 31 3.97 -4.23 -5.41
CA HIS A 31 2.77 -4.97 -5.05
C HIS A 31 2.66 -5.15 -3.55
N ALA A 32 1.55 -4.68 -2.97
CA ALA A 32 1.15 -5.08 -1.63
C ALA A 32 1.13 -6.62 -1.59
N GLN A 33 1.91 -7.18 -0.66
CA GLN A 33 2.05 -8.61 -0.52
C GLN A 33 0.68 -9.18 -0.13
N GLU A 34 0.02 -9.83 -1.08
CA GLU A 34 -1.30 -10.39 -0.91
C GLU A 34 -1.23 -11.44 0.21
N VAL A 35 -1.88 -11.17 1.35
CA VAL A 35 -1.92 -12.09 2.51
C VAL A 35 -2.77 -13.35 2.22
N SER A 36 -3.06 -13.63 0.96
CA SER A 36 -3.96 -14.68 0.50
C SER A 36 -3.45 -16.08 0.83
N SER A 37 -2.13 -16.30 0.77
CA SER A 37 -1.55 -17.64 0.98
C SER A 37 -1.71 -18.18 2.41
N ALA A 38 -1.70 -17.31 3.43
CA ALA A 38 -1.86 -17.72 4.83
C ALA A 38 -3.32 -18.07 5.18
N PHE A 39 -4.28 -17.44 4.51
CA PHE A 39 -5.72 -17.65 4.77
C PHE A 39 -6.38 -18.65 3.81
N GLY A 40 -5.71 -19.05 2.71
CA GLY A 40 -6.25 -20.03 1.76
C GLY A 40 -6.61 -21.38 2.40
N GLY A 41 -5.75 -21.93 3.25
CA GLY A 41 -6.01 -23.19 3.95
C GLY A 41 -7.15 -23.11 4.99
N LEU A 42 -7.39 -21.92 5.55
CA LEU A 42 -8.51 -21.62 6.44
C LEU A 42 -9.84 -21.53 5.68
N ALA A 43 -9.82 -21.03 4.44
CA ALA A 43 -11.01 -20.91 3.61
C ALA A 43 -11.55 -22.28 3.17
N ASP A 44 -10.66 -23.20 2.76
CA ASP A 44 -11.04 -24.52 2.26
C ASP A 44 -11.60 -25.44 3.37
N ASN A 45 -11.20 -25.23 4.62
CA ASN A 45 -11.63 -26.03 5.77
C ASN A 45 -12.45 -25.22 6.79
N SER A 46 -13.26 -24.28 6.30
CA SER A 46 -14.06 -23.35 7.13
C SER A 46 -15.02 -24.00 8.13
N ASN A 47 -15.38 -25.28 7.92
CA ASN A 47 -16.24 -26.05 8.82
C ASN A 47 -15.47 -26.91 9.84
N GLN A 48 -14.14 -26.91 9.79
CA GLN A 48 -13.30 -27.62 10.76
C GLN A 48 -12.85 -26.65 11.86
N PRO A 49 -12.66 -27.13 13.10
CA PRO A 49 -12.09 -26.32 14.17
C PRO A 49 -10.68 -25.87 13.82
N ILE A 50 -10.32 -24.65 14.26
CA ILE A 50 -8.98 -24.08 14.09
C ILE A 50 -8.22 -24.27 15.40
N ASP A 51 -7.03 -24.86 15.32
CA ASP A 51 -6.10 -25.01 16.45
C ASP A 51 -4.88 -24.09 16.24
N ILE A 52 -4.46 -23.38 17.29
CA ILE A 52 -3.38 -22.38 17.24
C ILE A 52 -2.46 -22.58 18.44
N GLU A 53 -1.20 -22.95 18.18
CA GLU A 53 -0.14 -23.05 19.18
C GLU A 53 0.63 -21.72 19.30
N SER A 54 0.86 -21.24 20.52
CA SER A 54 1.61 -20.01 20.79
C SER A 54 2.07 -19.91 22.25
N ASP A 55 3.10 -19.10 22.51
CA ASP A 55 3.60 -18.86 23.87
C ASP A 55 2.62 -18.03 24.72
N SER A 56 1.85 -17.13 24.08
CA SER A 56 0.94 -16.23 24.78
C SER A 56 -0.31 -15.90 23.97
N LEU A 57 -1.40 -15.71 24.71
CA LEU A 57 -2.73 -15.37 24.22
C LEU A 57 -3.27 -14.13 24.95
N GLU A 58 -3.74 -13.14 24.20
CA GLU A 58 -4.47 -11.98 24.69
C GLU A 58 -5.88 -11.94 24.05
N VAL A 59 -6.92 -11.84 24.88
CA VAL A 59 -8.32 -11.80 24.43
C VAL A 59 -8.94 -10.44 24.73
N LEU A 60 -9.35 -9.75 23.68
CA LEU A 60 -10.06 -8.49 23.71
C LEU A 60 -11.55 -8.74 23.41
N ASP A 61 -12.27 -9.21 24.41
CA ASP A 61 -13.67 -9.67 24.28
C ASP A 61 -14.60 -8.58 23.73
N ALA A 62 -14.49 -7.34 24.23
CA ALA A 62 -15.28 -6.20 23.76
C ALA A 62 -15.10 -5.91 22.25
N LYS A 63 -14.01 -6.40 21.65
CA LYS A 63 -13.70 -6.23 20.23
C LYS A 63 -13.82 -7.52 19.42
N ASN A 64 -14.09 -8.66 20.07
CA ASN A 64 -14.05 -9.99 19.46
C ASN A 64 -12.69 -10.28 18.79
N ILE A 65 -11.59 -9.92 19.45
CA ILE A 65 -10.23 -10.14 18.93
C ILE A 65 -9.45 -11.05 19.88
N ALA A 66 -8.81 -12.08 19.33
CA ALA A 66 -7.77 -12.85 20.00
C ALA A 66 -6.42 -12.58 19.33
N ILE A 67 -5.40 -12.25 20.12
CA ILE A 67 -4.04 -11.98 19.66
C ILE A 67 -3.13 -13.07 20.21
N PHE A 68 -2.50 -13.81 19.30
CA PHE A 68 -1.54 -14.87 19.61
C PHE A 68 -0.12 -14.35 19.33
N ARG A 69 0.83 -14.57 20.26
CA ARG A 69 2.23 -14.17 20.09
C ARG A 69 3.16 -15.27 20.59
N GLY A 70 4.27 -15.44 19.89
CA GLY A 70 5.30 -16.44 20.24
C GLY A 70 5.56 -17.42 19.11
N ASN A 71 6.74 -18.04 19.18
CA ASN A 71 7.20 -19.24 18.46
C ASN A 71 8.60 -19.63 18.98
#